data_AF-A0A7Y5LHJ0-F1
#
_entry.id   AF-A0A7Y5LHJ0-F1
#
_cell.length_a   1.000
_cell.length_b   1.000
_cell.length_c   1.000
_cell.angle_alpha   90.00
_cell.angle_beta   90.00
_cell.angle_gamma   90.00
#
_symmetry.space_group_name_H-M   'P 1'
#
loop_
_entity.id
_entity.type
_entity.pdbx_description
1 polymer ?
#
loop_
_entity_poly.entity_id
_entity_poly.type
_entity_poly.pdbx_seq_one_letter_code
_entity_poly.pdbx_strand_id
1 'polypeptide(L)'
;MKPALQSWWGPMAWRLGALGIWAWKLRKLNGPNFTWPLFLFAGALPENLMARLGKIYRGRPLEIKSRKELLATIKQQHWKYLRKDNGDLPDGWEQQPSSEPLRVLRASS
;
A
#
# COMPACT_ATOMS: atom_id res chain seq x y z
N MET A 1 46.03 -40.38 1.01
CA MET A 1 44.76 -40.01 0.35
C MET A 1 45.06 -39.58 -1.08
N LYS A 2 44.38 -40.13 -2.10
CA LYS A 2 44.64 -39.79 -3.51
C LYS A 2 44.06 -38.40 -3.84
N PRO A 3 44.87 -37.40 -4.22
CA PRO A 3 44.40 -36.03 -4.49
C PRO A 3 43.46 -35.91 -5.70
N ALA A 4 43.41 -36.93 -6.56
CA ALA A 4 42.60 -36.97 -7.78
C ALA A 4 41.08 -37.08 -7.56
N LEU A 5 40.59 -37.17 -6.32
CA LEU A 5 39.15 -37.20 -5.99
C LEU A 5 38.58 -35.83 -5.55
N GLN A 6 39.42 -34.79 -5.44
CA GLN A 6 38.97 -33.43 -5.13
C GLN A 6 38.52 -32.73 -6.43
N SER A 7 37.24 -32.89 -6.79
CA SER A 7 36.64 -32.11 -7.87
C SER A 7 36.49 -30.66 -7.43
N TRP A 8 37.21 -29.75 -8.08
CA TRP A 8 37.14 -28.32 -7.82
C TRP A 8 35.81 -27.68 -8.24
N TRP A 9 35.08 -28.31 -9.17
CA TRP A 9 33.72 -27.91 -9.56
C TRP A 9 32.64 -28.46 -8.64
N GLY A 10 32.91 -29.52 -7.88
CA GLY A 10 31.93 -30.17 -6.99
C GLY A 10 31.22 -29.18 -6.04
N PRO A 11 31.97 -28.34 -5.30
CA PRO A 11 31.38 -27.30 -4.46
C PRO A 11 30.53 -26.29 -5.23
N MET A 12 30.94 -25.89 -6.45
CA MET A 12 30.19 -24.94 -7.27
C MET A 12 28.88 -25.55 -7.77
N ALA A 13 28.93 -26.77 -8.30
CA ALA A 13 27.78 -27.51 -8.79
C ALA A 13 26.76 -27.74 -7.66
N TRP A 14 27.23 -28.09 -6.45
CA TRP A 14 26.37 -28.24 -5.28
C TRP A 14 25.65 -26.94 -4.92
N ARG A 15 26.37 -25.80 -4.87
CA ARG A 15 25.79 -24.50 -4.53
C ARG A 15 24.72 -24.08 -5.55
N LEU A 16 25.02 -24.20 -6.83
CA LEU A 16 24.08 -23.86 -7.90
C LEU A 16 22.85 -24.79 -7.89
N GLY A 17 23.07 -26.10 -7.73
CA GLY A 17 22.00 -27.08 -7.65
C GLY A 17 21.08 -26.86 -6.44
N ALA A 18 21.67 -26.58 -5.28
CA ALA A 18 20.91 -26.29 -4.05
C ALA A 18 20.03 -25.04 -4.20
N LEU A 19 20.57 -23.96 -4.79
CA LEU A 19 19.79 -22.74 -5.06
C LEU A 19 18.66 -22.99 -6.07
N GLY A 20 18.91 -23.77 -7.12
CA GLY A 20 17.90 -24.14 -8.11
C GLY A 20 16.76 -24.95 -7.51
N ILE A 21 17.07 -26.00 -6.74
CA ILE A 21 16.08 -26.84 -6.05
C ILE A 21 15.28 -26.01 -5.05
N TRP A 22 15.96 -25.14 -4.28
CA TRP A 22 15.32 -24.25 -3.33
C TRP A 22 14.32 -23.31 -4.01
N ALA A 23 14.74 -22.60 -5.06
CA ALA A 23 13.89 -21.69 -5.81
C ALA A 23 12.69 -22.42 -6.46
N TRP A 24 12.92 -23.61 -7.01
CA TRP A 24 11.86 -24.45 -7.58
C TRP A 24 10.83 -24.85 -6.52
N LYS A 25 11.28 -25.38 -5.38
CA LYS A 25 10.39 -25.79 -4.30
C LYS A 25 9.58 -24.61 -3.78
N LEU A 26 10.22 -23.45 -3.61
CA LEU A 26 9.59 -22.24 -3.12
C LEU A 26 8.52 -21.72 -4.10
N ARG A 27 8.80 -21.73 -5.40
CA ARG A 27 7.79 -21.41 -6.43
C ARG A 27 6.63 -22.41 -6.42
N LYS A 28 6.92 -23.70 -6.27
CA LYS A 28 5.87 -24.74 -6.25
C LYS A 28 4.91 -24.59 -5.06
N LEU A 29 5.43 -24.19 -3.90
CA LEU A 29 4.62 -23.99 -2.68
C LEU A 29 3.77 -22.70 -2.69
N ASN A 30 4.29 -21.62 -3.30
CA ASN A 30 3.63 -20.31 -3.29
C ASN A 30 2.85 -20.00 -4.59
N GLY A 31 2.93 -20.88 -5.59
CA GLY A 31 2.20 -20.78 -6.85
C GLY A 31 2.99 -20.14 -8.01
N PRO A 32 2.46 -20.23 -9.24
CA PRO A 32 3.17 -19.85 -10.47
C PRO A 32 3.53 -18.35 -10.54
N ASN A 33 2.80 -17.48 -9.84
CA ASN A 33 3.01 -16.03 -9.83
C ASN A 33 4.07 -15.56 -8.83
N PHE A 34 4.62 -16.45 -8.00
CA PHE A 34 5.55 -16.10 -6.93
C PHE A 34 6.97 -15.73 -7.40
N THR A 35 7.28 -15.91 -8.68
CA THR A 35 8.62 -15.66 -9.23
C THR A 35 9.09 -14.23 -9.02
N TRP A 36 8.22 -13.25 -9.29
CA TRP A 36 8.57 -11.84 -9.15
C TRP A 36 8.67 -11.41 -7.68
N PRO A 37 7.70 -11.76 -6.81
CA PRO A 37 7.87 -11.58 -5.36
C PRO A 37 9.14 -12.22 -4.81
N LEU A 38 9.50 -13.44 -5.26
CA LEU A 38 10.72 -14.11 -4.83
C LEU A 38 11.96 -13.27 -5.12
N PHE A 39 12.09 -12.75 -6.34
CA PHE A 39 13.22 -11.90 -6.70
C PHE A 39 13.25 -10.58 -5.93
N LEU A 40 12.09 -10.00 -5.64
CA LEU A 40 11.98 -8.80 -4.82
C LEU A 40 12.43 -9.06 -3.37
N PHE A 41 11.90 -10.11 -2.72
CA PHE A 41 12.22 -10.45 -1.33
C PHE A 41 13.67 -10.92 -1.15
N ALA A 42 14.23 -11.61 -2.14
CA ALA A 42 15.62 -12.03 -2.12
C ALA A 42 16.60 -10.87 -2.39
N GLY A 43 16.11 -9.66 -2.70
CA GLY A 43 16.95 -8.54 -3.12
C GLY A 43 17.73 -8.81 -4.42
N ALA A 44 17.30 -9.81 -5.19
CA ALA A 44 18.02 -10.31 -6.36
C ALA A 44 17.72 -9.48 -7.63
N LEU A 45 16.64 -8.69 -7.62
CA LEU A 45 16.29 -7.80 -8.72
C LEU A 45 15.88 -6.42 -8.18
N PRO A 46 16.46 -5.32 -8.68
CA PRO A 46 16.15 -3.99 -8.17
C PRO A 46 14.73 -3.55 -8.57
N GLU A 47 14.06 -2.83 -7.67
CA GLU A 47 12.70 -2.33 -7.89
C GLU A 47 12.56 -1.49 -9.17
N ASN A 48 13.58 -0.68 -9.50
CA ASN A 48 13.61 0.13 -10.73
C ASN A 48 13.38 -0.75 -11.97
N LEU A 49 14.05 -1.91 -11.99
CA LEU A 49 13.97 -2.84 -13.11
C LEU A 49 12.65 -3.60 -13.10
N MET A 50 12.20 -4.07 -11.93
CA MET A 50 10.90 -4.73 -11.80
C MET A 50 9.74 -3.83 -12.25
N ALA A 51 9.83 -2.53 -11.95
CA ALA A 51 8.84 -1.54 -12.39
C ALA A 51 8.87 -1.36 -13.91
N ARG A 52 10.06 -1.25 -14.52
CA ARG A 52 10.22 -1.17 -15.98
C ARG A 52 9.69 -2.43 -16.70
N LEU A 53 9.82 -3.60 -16.07
CA LEU A 53 9.28 -4.86 -16.55
C LEU A 53 7.77 -5.02 -16.30
N GLY A 54 7.10 -4.04 -15.69
CA GLY A 54 5.67 -4.08 -15.36
C GLY A 54 5.30 -5.09 -14.28
N LYS A 55 6.28 -5.53 -13.46
CA LYS A 55 6.07 -6.55 -12.41
C LYS A 55 5.68 -5.98 -11.08
N ILE A 56 6.04 -4.72 -10.82
CA ILE A 56 5.59 -3.98 -9.65
C ILE A 56 5.10 -2.59 -10.06
N TYR A 57 4.09 -2.10 -9.35
CA TYR A 57 3.65 -0.73 -9.45
C TYR A 57 4.36 0.09 -8.36
N ARG A 58 5.11 1.12 -8.76
CA ARG A 58 5.85 1.97 -7.81
C ARG A 58 5.03 3.03 -7.11
N GLY A 59 3.77 3.18 -7.49
CA GLY A 59 2.99 4.35 -7.12
C GLY A 59 3.38 5.56 -7.95
N ARG A 60 2.42 6.48 -8.08
CA ARG A 60 2.71 7.88 -8.39
C ARG A 60 2.43 8.67 -7.11
N PRO A 61 3.19 9.72 -6.82
CA PRO A 61 2.82 10.65 -5.76
C PRO A 61 1.35 11.05 -5.96
N LEU A 62 0.54 10.87 -4.92
CA LEU A 62 -0.85 11.27 -4.95
C LEU A 62 -0.91 12.78 -4.77
N GLU A 63 -1.79 13.44 -5.51
CA GLU A 63 -2.10 14.84 -5.27
C GLU A 63 -2.77 14.95 -3.90
N ILE A 64 -2.10 15.65 -2.98
CA ILE A 64 -2.60 15.84 -1.62
C ILE A 64 -3.51 17.06 -1.65
N LYS A 65 -4.80 16.83 -1.39
CA LYS A 65 -5.80 17.89 -1.30
C LYS A 65 -5.82 18.51 0.09
N SER A 66 -6.00 19.82 0.16
CA SER A 66 -6.24 20.50 1.44
C SER A 66 -7.57 20.09 2.06
N ARG A 67 -7.74 20.29 3.38
CA ARG A 67 -9.03 20.03 4.06
C ARG A 67 -10.16 20.80 3.37
N LYS A 68 -9.93 22.06 3.03
CA LYS A 68 -10.88 22.91 2.30
C LYS A 68 -11.31 22.28 0.97
N GLU A 69 -10.35 21.83 0.17
CA GLU A 69 -10.61 21.15 -1.10
C GLU A 69 -11.39 19.85 -0.91
N LEU A 70 -11.07 19.06 0.11
CA LEU A 70 -11.80 17.84 0.42
C LEU A 70 -13.24 18.14 0.85
N LEU A 71 -13.45 19.13 1.72
CA LEU A 71 -14.78 19.55 2.16
C LEU A 71 -15.62 20.10 1.00
N ALA A 72 -15.00 20.78 0.04
CA ALA A 72 -15.66 21.23 -1.18
C ALA A 72 -16.21 20.08 -2.05
N THR A 73 -15.65 18.86 -1.95
CA THR A 73 -16.17 17.68 -2.69
C THR A 73 -17.39 17.02 -2.05
N ILE A 74 -17.74 17.39 -0.82
CA ILE A 74 -18.94 16.86 -0.14
C ILE A 74 -20.19 17.42 -0.83
N LYS A 75 -21.23 16.59 -1.01
CA LYS A 75 -22.52 17.06 -1.56
C LYS A 75 -23.06 18.22 -0.72
N GLN A 76 -23.49 19.29 -1.40
CA GLN A 76 -23.91 20.55 -0.76
C GLN A 76 -24.99 20.37 0.32
N GLN A 77 -25.93 19.44 0.14
CA GLN A 77 -26.96 19.11 1.14
C GLN A 77 -26.40 18.63 2.51
N HIS A 78 -25.15 18.17 2.56
CA HIS A 78 -24.47 17.74 3.78
C HIS A 78 -23.63 18.84 4.41
N TRP A 79 -23.51 20.02 3.78
CA TRP A 79 -22.75 21.15 4.32
C TRP A 79 -23.33 21.69 5.64
N LYS A 80 -24.62 21.43 5.90
CA LYS A 80 -25.28 21.73 7.19
C LYS A 80 -24.66 21.05 8.41
N TYR A 81 -23.89 19.99 8.21
CA TYR A 81 -23.19 19.28 9.29
C TYR A 81 -21.75 19.78 9.50
N LEU A 82 -21.24 20.63 8.61
CA LEU A 82 -19.95 21.28 8.81
C LEU A 82 -20.08 22.32 9.92
N ARG A 83 -18.99 22.53 10.66
CA ARG A 83 -18.96 23.46 11.78
C ARG A 83 -17.82 24.44 11.61
N LYS A 84 -18.05 25.69 12.04
CA LYS A 84 -17.10 26.80 11.89
C LYS A 84 -15.85 26.65 12.76
N ASP A 85 -15.98 26.02 13.94
CA ASP A 85 -14.89 25.70 14.85
C ASP A 85 -13.88 24.70 14.26
N ASN A 86 -14.28 23.90 13.27
CA ASN A 86 -13.42 22.93 12.61
C ASN A 86 -12.51 23.52 11.51
N GLY A 87 -12.64 24.81 11.18
CA GLY A 87 -11.82 25.49 10.17
C GLY A 87 -11.98 24.99 8.73
N ASP A 88 -11.32 25.68 7.79
CA ASP A 88 -11.21 25.32 6.36
C ASP A 88 -12.53 25.01 5.66
N LEU A 89 -13.59 25.75 6.00
CA LEU A 89 -14.88 25.61 5.34
C LEU A 89 -14.77 25.97 3.85
N PRO A 90 -15.52 25.27 2.97
CA PRO A 90 -15.51 25.55 1.54
C PRO A 90 -16.09 26.94 1.24
N ASP A 91 -15.68 27.51 0.11
CA ASP A 91 -16.18 28.83 -0.32
C ASP A 91 -17.69 28.78 -0.56
N GLY A 92 -18.40 29.83 -0.12
CA GLY A 92 -19.87 29.89 -0.19
C GLY A 92 -20.58 29.00 0.83
N TRP A 93 -19.86 28.42 1.80
CA TRP A 93 -20.50 27.81 2.96
C TRP A 93 -21.19 28.89 3.81
N GLU A 94 -22.48 28.70 4.04
CA GLU A 94 -23.27 29.52 4.95
C GLU A 94 -23.84 28.64 6.06
N GLN A 95 -23.84 29.17 7.28
CA GLN A 95 -24.41 28.47 8.42
C GLN A 95 -25.94 28.44 8.26
N GLN A 96 -26.50 27.27 7.93
CA GLN A 96 -27.94 27.11 7.94
C GLN A 96 -28.48 27.31 9.36
N PRO A 97 -29.55 28.10 9.54
CA PRO A 97 -30.20 28.23 10.85
C PRO A 97 -30.70 26.85 11.27
N SER A 98 -30.29 26.37 12.43
CA SER A 98 -30.78 25.12 13.01
C SER A 98 -32.30 25.24 13.22
N SER A 99 -33.09 24.41 12.55
CA SER A 99 -34.55 24.57 12.48
C SER A 99 -35.31 24.17 13.74
N GLU A 100 -34.67 23.73 14.83
CA GLU A 100 -35.36 23.47 16.11
C GLU A 100 -34.37 23.70 17.27
N PRO A 101 -34.72 24.51 18.30
CA PRO A 101 -33.94 24.53 19.52
C PRO A 101 -34.03 23.15 20.19
N LEU A 102 -32.90 22.64 20.69
CA LEU A 102 -32.85 21.42 21.49
C LEU A 102 -33.86 21.53 22.64
N ARG A 103 -35.00 20.83 22.51
CA ARG A 103 -36.04 20.79 23.53
C ARG A 103 -35.55 19.93 24.69
N VAL A 104 -34.88 20.57 25.64
CA VAL A 104 -34.49 19.93 26.90
C VAL A 104 -35.76 19.62 27.68
N LEU A 105 -36.13 18.35 27.75
CA LEU A 105 -37.22 17.90 28.62
C LEU A 105 -36.75 18.09 30.06
N ARG A 106 -37.38 19.03 30.79
CA ARG A 106 -37.15 19.15 32.24
C ARG A 106 -37.65 17.87 32.91
N ALA A 107 -36.80 17.25 33.72
CA ALA A 107 -37.21 16.16 34.59
C ALA A 107 -38.21 16.69 35.62
N SER A 108 -39.40 16.10 35.66
CA SER A 108 -40.40 16.33 36.71
C SER A 108 -39.86 15.81 38.04
N SER A 109 -39.93 16.64 39.08
CA SER A 109 -39.55 16.28 40.45
C SER A 109 -40.68 15.56 41.18
#